data_AF-A0A7S0G1V3-F1
#
_entry.id   AF-A0A7S0G1V3-F1
#
_cell.length_a   1.000
_cell.length_b   1.000
_cell.length_c   1.000
_cell.angle_alpha   90.00
_cell.angle_beta   90.00
_cell.angle_gamma   90.00
#
_symmetry.space_group_name_H-M   'P 1'
#
loop_
_entity.id
_entity.type
_entity.pdbx_description
1 polymer ?
#
loop_
_entity_poly.entity_id
_entity_poly.type
_entity_poly.pdbx_seq_one_letter_code
_entity_poly.pdbx_strand_id
1 'polypeptide(L)'
;ACLADEGVQVTFNGNRIPFTSFRDYAALHGREPVSDSSLIFGSGGRRFQYGMRILREDERSPLVGVQQVSFVNSVATYRGGSHVQLVLERVLKAAGVATEDRVSNAIVRGNVLLFAK
;
A
#
# COMPACT_ATOMS: atom_id res chain seq x y z
N ALA A 1 -7.73 10.93 -9.07
CA ALA A 1 -7.14 12.05 -8.30
C ALA A 1 -5.82 11.61 -7.71
N CYS A 2 -5.82 10.75 -6.68
CA CYS A 2 -4.64 10.30 -5.94
C CYS A 2 -3.57 9.50 -6.74
N LEU A 3 -4.01 8.82 -7.80
CA LEU A 3 -3.19 7.89 -8.59
C LEU A 3 -2.65 8.49 -9.88
N ALA A 4 -3.15 9.69 -10.24
CA ALA A 4 -2.69 10.43 -11.40
C ALA A 4 -1.44 11.26 -11.06
N ASP A 5 -0.88 11.93 -12.06
CA ASP A 5 0.13 12.96 -11.87
C ASP A 5 -0.40 14.11 -11.00
N GLU A 6 0.52 14.83 -10.34
CA GLU A 6 0.17 15.94 -9.45
C GLU A 6 -0.67 16.99 -10.21
N GLY A 7 -1.78 17.41 -9.60
CA GLY A 7 -2.66 18.46 -10.13
C GLY A 7 -3.96 18.00 -10.79
N VAL A 8 -4.22 16.70 -10.92
CA VAL A 8 -5.47 16.20 -11.54
C VAL A 8 -6.64 16.19 -10.54
N GLN A 9 -7.65 17.01 -10.82
CA GLN A 9 -8.93 17.00 -10.10
C GLN A 9 -9.90 15.99 -10.73
N VAL A 10 -10.56 15.19 -9.90
CA VAL A 10 -11.53 14.19 -10.37
C VAL A 10 -12.88 14.40 -9.70
N THR A 11 -13.93 14.34 -10.51
CA THR A 11 -15.31 14.36 -10.09
C THR A 11 -15.95 13.00 -10.41
N PHE A 12 -16.84 12.54 -9.54
CA PHE A 12 -17.63 11.33 -9.72
C PHE A 12 -19.10 11.67 -9.46
N ASN A 13 -19.97 11.43 -10.43
CA ASN A 13 -21.40 11.77 -10.38
C ASN A 13 -21.67 13.24 -9.97
N GLY A 14 -20.89 14.18 -10.49
CA GLY A 14 -20.99 15.60 -10.17
C GLY A 14 -20.36 16.03 -8.84
N ASN A 15 -19.97 15.09 -7.99
CA ASN A 15 -19.31 15.37 -6.71
C ASN A 15 -17.80 15.32 -6.86
N ARG A 16 -17.11 16.31 -6.28
CA ARG A 16 -15.64 16.32 -6.24
C ARG A 16 -15.15 15.28 -5.25
N ILE A 17 -14.21 14.45 -5.70
CA ILE A 17 -13.51 13.52 -4.82
C ILE A 17 -12.54 14.34 -3.95
N PRO A 18 -12.63 14.30 -2.60
CA PRO A 18 -11.87 15.20 -1.73
C PRO A 18 -10.42 14.76 -1.52
N PHE A 19 -10.06 13.53 -1.88
CA PHE A 19 -8.73 12.96 -1.70
C PHE A 19 -7.85 13.22 -2.92
N THR A 20 -6.62 13.67 -2.67
CA THR A 20 -5.69 14.16 -3.71
C THR A 20 -4.35 13.45 -3.69
N SER A 21 -3.98 12.84 -2.56
CA SER A 21 -2.71 12.15 -2.40
C SER A 21 -2.86 10.63 -2.42
N PHE A 22 -1.81 9.93 -2.83
CA PHE A 22 -1.75 8.46 -2.77
C PHE A 22 -1.93 7.94 -1.33
N ARG A 23 -1.47 8.71 -0.33
CA ARG A 23 -1.67 8.41 1.08
C ARG A 23 -3.15 8.43 1.45
N ASP A 24 -3.88 9.45 1.00
CA ASP A 24 -5.33 9.54 1.26
C ASP A 24 -6.04 8.34 0.64
N TYR A 25 -5.64 7.93 -0.57
CA TYR A 25 -6.21 6.75 -1.22
C TYR A 25 -5.97 5.48 -0.42
N ALA A 26 -4.75 5.25 0.08
CA ALA A 26 -4.46 4.07 0.90
C ALA A 26 -5.18 4.10 2.25
N ALA A 27 -5.39 5.29 2.83
CA ALA A 27 -6.17 5.44 4.06
C ALA A 27 -7.63 4.99 3.90
N LEU A 28 -8.19 5.03 2.68
CA LEU A 28 -9.54 4.50 2.40
C LEU A 28 -9.64 2.98 2.54
N HIS A 29 -8.53 2.25 2.47
CA HIS A 29 -8.55 0.78 2.34
C HIS A 29 -8.77 0.02 3.65
N GLY A 30 -9.31 0.62 4.71
CA GLY A 30 -9.59 -0.06 5.99
C GLY A 30 -10.98 0.24 6.54
N ARG A 31 -11.46 -0.62 7.45
CA ARG A 31 -12.65 -0.31 8.24
C ARG A 31 -12.31 0.68 9.37
N GLU A 32 -13.24 1.59 9.65
CA GLU A 32 -13.17 2.69 10.61
C GLU A 32 -12.46 2.40 11.96
N PRO A 33 -11.98 3.46 12.64
CA PRO A 33 -11.02 4.41 12.13
C PRO A 33 -9.65 3.71 12.11
N VAL A 34 -9.04 3.66 10.93
CA VAL A 34 -7.63 3.31 10.80
C VAL A 34 -6.88 4.42 11.52
N SER A 35 -6.39 4.17 12.73
CA SER A 35 -5.50 5.13 13.37
C SER A 35 -4.35 5.39 12.40
N ASP A 36 -4.06 6.67 12.12
CA ASP A 36 -2.99 7.11 11.22
C ASP A 36 -1.65 6.40 11.51
N SER A 37 -1.46 5.93 12.75
CA SER A 37 -0.32 5.17 13.24
C SER A 37 -0.14 3.77 12.64
N SER A 38 -1.14 3.20 11.96
CA SER A 38 -1.06 1.85 11.38
C SER A 38 -0.60 1.83 9.92
N LEU A 39 -0.47 3.00 9.29
CA LEU A 39 -0.19 3.17 7.88
C LEU A 39 1.19 3.83 7.70
N ILE A 40 2.18 3.04 7.29
CA ILE A 40 3.54 3.54 7.06
C ILE A 40 3.65 3.93 5.59
N PHE A 41 4.14 5.13 5.32
CA PHE A 41 4.38 5.66 3.97
C PHE A 41 5.84 5.98 3.75
N GLY A 42 6.31 5.75 2.54
CA GLY A 42 7.64 6.14 2.09
C GLY A 42 7.63 6.58 0.63
N SER A 43 8.62 7.38 0.27
CA SER A 43 8.85 7.84 -1.09
C SER A 43 10.26 7.46 -1.52
N GLY A 44 10.37 6.80 -2.67
CA GLY A 44 11.63 6.50 -3.34
C GLY A 44 11.99 7.57 -4.39
N GLY A 45 11.40 8.76 -4.32
CA GLY A 45 11.52 9.84 -5.30
C GLY A 45 10.20 10.15 -6.01
N ARG A 46 10.24 10.92 -7.10
CA ARG A 46 9.02 11.40 -7.78
C ARG A 46 8.17 10.30 -8.43
N ARG A 47 8.79 9.15 -8.76
CA ARG A 47 8.15 8.04 -9.48
C ARG A 47 7.80 6.83 -8.61
N PHE A 48 8.21 6.82 -7.35
CA PHE A 48 7.99 5.69 -6.46
C PHE A 48 7.41 6.16 -5.15
N GLN A 49 6.18 5.74 -4.88
CA GLN A 49 5.53 5.90 -3.59
C GLN A 49 5.10 4.53 -3.09
N TYR A 50 5.33 4.26 -1.82
CA TYR A 50 4.99 2.98 -1.24
C TYR A 50 4.42 3.16 0.16
N GLY A 51 3.61 2.19 0.56
CA GLY A 51 3.07 2.14 1.89
C GLY A 51 2.79 0.73 2.35
N MET A 52 2.59 0.58 3.65
CA MET A 52 2.25 -0.69 4.26
C MET A 52 1.27 -0.45 5.39
N ARG A 53 0.29 -1.34 5.51
CA ARG A 53 -0.58 -1.45 6.67
C ARG A 53 -0.52 -2.85 7.24
N ILE A 54 -0.65 -2.97 8.55
CA ILE A 54 -0.91 -4.25 9.20
C ILE A 54 -2.41 -4.58 9.04
N LEU A 55 -2.70 -5.81 8.67
CA LEU A 55 -4.05 -6.33 8.53
C LEU A 55 -4.52 -6.97 9.84
N ARG A 56 -5.77 -6.68 10.20
CA ARG A 56 -6.49 -7.43 11.25
C ARG A 56 -6.87 -8.81 10.74
N GLU A 57 -7.13 -9.74 11.65
CA GLU A 57 -7.44 -11.14 11.30
C GLU A 57 -8.64 -11.27 10.35
N ASP A 58 -9.66 -10.43 10.52
CA ASP A 58 -10.87 -10.39 9.68
C ASP A 58 -10.65 -9.78 8.29
N GLU A 59 -9.58 -9.02 8.11
CA GLU A 59 -9.17 -8.43 6.83
C GLU A 59 -8.15 -9.31 6.08
N ARG A 60 -7.67 -10.39 6.69
CA ARG A 60 -6.73 -11.31 6.05
C ARG A 60 -7.45 -12.10 4.96
N SER A 61 -6.87 -12.09 3.78
CA SER A 61 -7.29 -12.95 2.69
C SER A 61 -7.07 -14.41 3.09
N PRO A 62 -8.04 -15.30 2.89
CA PRO A 62 -7.86 -16.74 3.08
C PRO A 62 -6.92 -17.35 2.02
N LEU A 63 -6.58 -16.59 0.97
CA LEU A 63 -5.65 -17.02 -0.07
C LEU A 63 -4.21 -16.79 0.38
N VAL A 64 -3.35 -17.78 0.12
CA VAL A 64 -1.90 -17.69 0.40
C VAL A 64 -1.27 -16.64 -0.50
N GLY A 65 -0.83 -15.53 0.08
CA GLY A 65 -0.12 -14.47 -0.64
C GLY A 65 -0.09 -13.15 0.11
N VAL A 66 0.81 -12.25 -0.30
CA VAL A 66 0.81 -10.87 0.22
C VAL A 66 -0.40 -10.13 -0.37
N GLN A 67 -1.18 -9.46 0.47
CA GLN A 67 -2.22 -8.58 -0.05
C GLN A 67 -1.57 -7.30 -0.57
N GLN A 68 -2.00 -6.84 -1.74
CA GLN A 68 -1.36 -5.71 -2.40
C GLN A 68 -2.33 -4.90 -3.26
N VAL A 69 -2.12 -3.59 -3.24
CA VAL A 69 -2.80 -2.61 -4.09
C VAL A 69 -1.70 -1.84 -4.80
N SER A 70 -1.54 -2.06 -6.10
CA SER A 70 -0.42 -1.48 -6.84
C SER A 70 -0.82 -0.89 -8.19
N PHE A 71 -0.03 0.11 -8.59
CA PHE A 71 -0.21 0.85 -9.83
C PHE A 71 1.12 1.02 -10.56
N VAL A 72 1.07 0.99 -11.88
CA VAL A 72 2.19 1.40 -12.74
C VAL A 72 1.62 2.34 -13.79
N ASN A 73 2.08 3.59 -13.84
CA ASN A 73 1.54 4.63 -14.72
C ASN A 73 0.00 4.71 -14.67
N SER A 74 -0.55 4.71 -13.45
CA SER A 74 -1.99 4.71 -13.16
C SER A 74 -2.78 3.47 -13.62
N VAL A 75 -2.12 2.41 -14.10
CA VAL A 75 -2.74 1.11 -14.39
C VAL A 75 -2.76 0.25 -13.13
N ALA A 76 -3.93 -0.24 -12.73
CA ALA A 76 -4.07 -1.13 -11.58
C ALA A 76 -3.49 -2.52 -11.87
N THR A 77 -2.44 -2.92 -11.15
CA THR A 77 -1.76 -4.21 -11.31
C THR A 77 -2.25 -5.23 -10.28
N TYR A 78 -3.44 -5.79 -10.50
CA TYR A 78 -4.10 -6.71 -9.54
C TYR A 78 -3.28 -7.95 -9.18
N ARG A 79 -2.52 -8.50 -10.14
CA ARG A 79 -1.64 -9.66 -9.92
C ARG A 79 -0.24 -9.28 -9.41
N GLY A 80 0.04 -7.99 -9.29
CA GLY A 80 1.33 -7.45 -8.91
C GLY A 80 2.38 -7.59 -10.00
N GLY A 81 3.64 -7.75 -9.61
CA GLY A 81 4.79 -7.81 -10.51
C GLY A 81 6.10 -7.53 -9.78
N SER A 82 7.17 -7.31 -10.55
CA SER A 82 8.51 -7.02 -10.02
C SER A 82 8.56 -5.73 -9.19
N HIS A 83 7.74 -4.72 -9.53
CA HIS A 83 7.63 -3.46 -8.78
C HIS A 83 7.13 -3.69 -7.35
N VAL A 84 6.17 -4.60 -7.18
CA VAL A 84 5.61 -4.96 -5.86
C VAL A 84 6.64 -5.67 -5.01
N GLN A 85 7.37 -6.62 -5.61
CA GLN A 85 8.42 -7.35 -4.91
C GLN A 85 9.56 -6.43 -4.45
N LEU A 86 10.01 -5.52 -5.31
CA LEU A 86 11.04 -4.53 -4.98
C LEU A 86 10.60 -3.65 -3.80
N VAL A 87 9.35 -3.19 -3.80
CA VAL A 87 8.79 -2.37 -2.72
C VAL A 87 8.69 -3.18 -1.43
N LEU A 88 8.19 -4.41 -1.49
CA LEU A 88 8.09 -5.31 -0.35
C LEU A 88 9.47 -5.50 0.32
N GLU A 89 10.51 -5.78 -0.47
CA GLU A 89 11.88 -5.93 0.03
C GLU A 89 12.39 -4.66 0.72
N ARG A 90 12.11 -3.48 0.15
CA ARG A 90 12.50 -2.19 0.75
C ARG A 90 11.76 -1.90 2.05
N VAL A 91 10.46 -2.19 2.11
CA VAL A 91 9.65 -1.99 3.31
C VAL A 91 10.06 -2.96 4.41
N LEU A 92 10.26 -4.24 4.09
CA LEU A 92 10.75 -5.24 5.06
C LEU A 92 12.13 -4.87 5.62
N LYS A 93 13.02 -4.34 4.77
CA LYS A 93 14.32 -3.83 5.20
C LYS A 93 14.17 -2.60 6.11
N ALA A 94 13.30 -1.65 5.76
CA ALA A 94 13.05 -0.46 6.58
C ALA A 94 12.39 -0.81 7.93
N ALA A 95 11.56 -1.85 7.97
CA ALA A 95 10.91 -2.34 9.19
C ALA A 95 11.84 -3.19 10.08
N GLY A 96 13.10 -3.40 9.71
CA GLY A 96 14.07 -4.18 10.50
C GLY A 96 13.82 -5.69 10.52
N VAL A 97 12.83 -6.18 9.77
CA VAL A 97 12.49 -7.61 9.68
C VAL A 97 13.60 -8.41 9.00
N ALA A 98 14.40 -7.77 8.14
CA ALA A 98 15.54 -8.40 7.50
C ALA A 98 16.73 -8.67 8.45
N THR A 99 16.71 -8.15 9.68
CA THR A 99 17.87 -8.13 10.58
C THR A 99 17.68 -8.87 11.90
N GLU A 100 16.46 -9.27 12.27
CA GLU A 100 16.22 -10.11 13.45
C GLU A 100 15.50 -11.40 13.03
N ASP A 101 16.16 -12.55 13.22
CA ASP A 101 15.67 -13.92 12.95
C ASP A 101 14.40 -14.32 13.74
N ARG A 102 13.75 -13.36 14.41
CA ARG A 102 12.62 -13.59 15.32
C ARG A 102 11.27 -13.73 14.60
N VAL A 103 11.11 -13.20 13.39
CA VAL A 103 9.83 -13.26 12.67
C VAL A 103 10.06 -13.67 11.21
N SER A 104 9.49 -14.81 10.81
CA SER A 104 9.57 -15.28 9.42
C SER A 104 8.94 -14.26 8.46
N ASN A 105 9.65 -13.96 7.38
CA ASN A 105 9.16 -13.14 6.26
C ASN A 105 7.79 -13.62 5.74
N ALA A 106 7.50 -14.92 5.84
CA ALA A 106 6.19 -15.48 5.46
C ALA A 106 5.05 -14.98 6.36
N ILE A 107 5.30 -14.84 7.66
CA ILE A 107 4.32 -14.35 8.63
C ILE A 107 4.03 -12.88 8.35
N VAL A 108 5.06 -12.06 8.12
CA VAL A 108 4.86 -10.64 7.79
C VAL A 108 4.07 -10.50 6.50
N ARG A 109 4.42 -11.25 5.45
CA ARG A 109 3.70 -11.23 4.17
C ARG A 109 2.21 -11.60 4.30
N GLY A 110 1.85 -12.52 5.18
CA GLY A 110 0.45 -12.89 5.40
C GLY A 110 -0.38 -11.84 6.16
N ASN A 111 0.29 -10.91 6.86
CA ASN A 111 -0.35 -9.99 7.80
C ASN A 111 -0.28 -8.53 7.35
N VAL A 112 0.16 -8.24 6.12
CA VAL A 112 0.32 -6.88 5.62
C VAL A 112 -0.44 -6.65 4.32
N LEU A 113 -0.92 -5.42 4.18
CA LEU A 113 -1.42 -4.86 2.94
C LEU A 113 -0.37 -3.88 2.40
N LEU A 114 0.18 -4.22 1.24
CA LEU A 114 1.19 -3.40 0.57
C LEU A 114 0.55 -2.44 -0.43
N PHE A 115 1.02 -1.20 -0.43
CA PHE A 115 0.67 -0.18 -1.41
C PHE A 115 1.90 0.19 -2.24
N ALA A 116 1.77 0.22 -3.57
CA ALA A 116 2.86 0.62 -4.46
C ALA A 116 2.33 1.45 -5.65
N LYS A 117 2.99 2.58 -5.94
CA LYS A 117 2.74 3.44 -7.10
C LYS A 117 4.06 3.89 -7.68
#